data_AF-A0A077NXE9-F1
#
_entry.id   AF-A0A077NXE9-F1
#
_cell.length_a   1.000
_cell.length_b   1.000
_cell.length_c   1.000
_cell.angle_alpha   90.00
_cell.angle_beta   90.00
_cell.angle_gamma   90.00
#
_symmetry.space_group_name_H-M   'P 1'
#
loop_
_entity.id
_entity.type
_entity.pdbx_description
1 polymer ?
#
loop_
_entity_poly.entity_id
_entity_poly.type
_entity_poly.pdbx_seq_one_letter_code
_entity_poly.pdbx_strand_id
1 'polypeptide(L)' 'MTEYEINRMKSDIAERMEALEFLRDEIGCFPAYMENIYTGRLFKSWRFIKSLENEILFANCIQPPITKREFDLVVGGV' A
#
# COMPACT_ATOMS: atom_id res chain seq x y z
N MET A 1 2.01 22.30 -15.82
CA MET A 1 2.57 21.50 -14.72
C MET A 1 3.91 22.14 -14.35
N THR A 2 4.05 22.57 -13.10
CA THR A 2 5.24 23.23 -12.57
C THR A 2 6.28 22.21 -12.13
N GLU A 3 7.53 22.64 -11.97
CA GLU A 3 8.61 21.78 -11.45
C GLU A 3 8.29 21.23 -10.05
N TYR A 4 7.63 22.03 -9.21
CA TYR A 4 7.15 21.60 -7.89
C TYR A 4 6.15 20.44 -7.98
N GLU A 5 5.18 20.54 -8.89
CA GLU A 5 4.18 19.48 -9.10
C GLU A 5 4.83 18.18 -9.58
N ILE A 6 5.81 18.28 -10.48
CA ILE A 6 6.57 17.13 -10.99
C ILE A 6 7.35 16.46 -9.86
N ASN A 7 8.04 17.23 -9.02
CA ASN A 7 8.83 16.69 -7.91
C ASN A 7 7.95 16.03 -6.86
N ARG A 8 6.79 16.61 -6.56
CA ARG A 8 5.81 15.99 -5.65
C ARG A 8 5.32 14.64 -6.20
N MET A 9 4.92 14.60 -7.48
CA MET A 9 4.46 13.35 -8.10
C MET A 9 5.53 12.25 -8.09
N LYS A 10 6.80 12.60 -8.36
CA LYS A 10 7.92 11.65 -8.27
C LYS A 10 8.09 11.09 -6.86
N SER A 11 8.02 11.96 -5.86
CA SER A 11 8.12 11.55 -4.45
C SER A 11 6.97 10.63 -4.04
N ASP A 12 5.74 10.95 -4.46
CA ASP A 12 4.55 10.15 -4.13
C ASP A 12 4.63 8.74 -4.74
N ILE A 13 5.12 8.65 -6.00
CA ILE A 13 5.37 7.39 -6.70
C ILE A 13 6.45 6.58 -5.99
N ALA A 14 7.59 7.21 -5.65
CA ALA A 14 8.70 6.55 -4.99
C ALA A 14 8.27 5.95 -3.64
N GLU A 15 7.57 6.72 -2.80
CA GLU A 15 7.09 6.21 -1.51
C GLU A 15 6.11 5.04 -1.67
N ARG A 16 5.23 5.09 -2.69
CA ARG A 16 4.30 3.99 -2.95
C ARG A 16 5.04 2.72 -3.39
N MET A 17 6.10 2.85 -4.18
CA MET A 17 6.94 1.72 -4.56
C MET A 17 7.65 1.12 -3.35
N GLU A 18 8.25 1.95 -2.48
CA GLU A 18 8.87 1.49 -1.24
C GLU A 18 7.85 0.76 -0.34
N ALA A 19 6.60 1.24 -0.28
CA ALA A 19 5.55 0.59 0.50
C ALA A 19 5.19 -0.80 -0.05
N LEU A 20 5.21 -0.97 -1.38
CA LEU A 20 4.98 -2.25 -2.05
C LEU A 20 6.14 -3.23 -1.82
N GLU A 21 7.38 -2.74 -1.89
CA GLU A 21 8.59 -3.52 -1.59
C GLU A 21 8.60 -3.96 -0.13
N PHE A 22 8.33 -3.05 0.82
CA PHE A 22 8.19 -3.38 2.24
C PHE A 22 7.13 -4.48 2.46
N LEU A 23 5.98 -4.35 1.81
CA LEU A 23 4.91 -5.32 1.93
C LEU A 23 5.34 -6.72 1.42
N ARG A 24 6.16 -6.77 0.37
CA ARG A 24 6.70 -8.02 -0.20
C ARG A 24 7.76 -8.63 0.69
N ASP A 25 8.74 -7.83 1.09
CA ASP A 25 9.97 -8.33 1.70
C ASP A 25 9.82 -8.57 3.21
N GLU A 26 9.04 -7.74 3.90
CA GLU A 26 8.91 -7.77 5.36
C GLU A 26 7.61 -8.43 5.84
N ILE A 27 6.50 -8.21 5.14
CA ILE A 27 5.19 -8.77 5.53
C ILE A 27 4.88 -10.06 4.77
N GLY A 28 5.19 -10.11 3.48
CA GLY A 28 5.05 -11.29 2.63
C GLY A 28 3.62 -11.66 2.23
N CYS A 29 2.58 -11.10 2.86
CA CYS A 29 1.19 -11.38 2.50
C CYS A 29 0.19 -10.32 2.94
N PHE A 30 -1.01 -10.37 2.35
CA PHE A 30 -2.19 -9.67 2.86
C PHE A 30 -2.90 -10.54 3.91
N PRO A 31 -3.37 -9.96 5.02
CA PRO A 31 -4.19 -10.70 5.97
C PRO A 31 -5.54 -11.08 5.33
N ALA A 32 -6.01 -12.31 5.58
CA ALA A 32 -7.29 -12.79 5.07
C ALA A 32 -8.49 -12.20 5.85
N TYR A 33 -8.26 -11.77 7.09
CA TYR A 33 -9.27 -11.20 7.97
C TYR A 33 -8.65 -10.14 8.89
N MET A 34 -9.45 -9.13 9.21
CA MET A 34 -9.16 -8.14 10.25
C MET A 34 -10.42 -7.90 11.06
N GLU A 35 -10.31 -7.90 12.40
CA GLU A 35 -11.43 -7.54 13.27
C GLU A 35 -11.71 -6.03 13.21
N ASN A 36 -10.65 -5.23 13.30
CA ASN A 36 -10.71 -3.76 13.25
C ASN A 36 -10.76 -3.24 11.81
N ILE A 37 -11.26 -2.00 11.64
CA ILE A 37 -11.28 -1.30 10.35
C ILE A 37 -9.87 -0.94 9.87
N TYR A 38 -8.92 -0.77 10.79
CA TYR A 38 -7.52 -0.48 10.44
C TYR A 38 -6.57 -1.10 11.46
N THR A 39 -5.34 -1.36 11.01
CA THR A 39 -4.20 -1.72 11.86
C THR A 39 -3.44 -0.48 12.34
N GLY A 40 -2.47 -0.68 13.23
CA GLY A 40 -1.42 0.31 13.47
C GLY A 40 -0.63 0.63 12.21
N ARG A 41 0.15 1.71 12.23
CA ARG A 41 1.05 2.04 11.11
C ARG A 41 2.15 0.99 11.04
N LEU A 42 2.37 0.45 9.85
CA LEU A 42 3.37 -0.60 9.59
C LEU A 42 4.59 -0.02 8.87
N PHE A 43 4.37 0.90 7.93
CA PHE A 43 5.43 1.55 7.17
C PHE A 43 5.09 3.02 6.93
N LYS A 44 5.84 3.95 7.54
CA LYS A 44 5.53 5.39 7.51
C LYS A 44 4.06 5.64 7.92
N SER A 45 3.21 6.10 7.01
CA SER A 45 1.78 6.31 7.22
C SER A 45 0.89 5.15 6.73
N TRP A 46 1.49 4.15 6.07
CA TRP A 46 0.83 2.97 5.51
C TRP A 46 0.44 1.97 6.59
N ARG A 47 -0.75 1.40 6.41
CA ARG A 47 -1.35 0.39 7.28
C ARG A 47 -2.35 -0.44 6.49
N PHE A 48 -2.73 -1.60 7.01
CA PHE A 48 -3.90 -2.29 6.49
C PHE A 48 -5.18 -1.59 6.94
N ILE A 49 -6.09 -1.40 5.99
CA ILE A 49 -7.45 -0.88 6.21
C ILE A 49 -8.46 -1.83 5.56
N LYS A 50 -9.65 -1.90 6.13
CA LYS A 50 -10.81 -2.58 5.55
C LYS A 50 -11.67 -1.55 4.82
N SER A 51 -11.91 -1.77 3.54
CA SER A 51 -12.80 -0.94 2.73
C SER A 51 -14.27 -1.16 3.12
N LEU A 52 -15.18 -0.33 2.58
CA LEU A 52 -16.62 -0.51 2.78
C LEU A 52 -17.15 -1.83 2.18
N GLU A 53 -16.41 -2.41 1.22
CA GLU A 53 -16.71 -3.70 0.58
C GLU A 53 -16.06 -4.89 1.31
N ASN A 54 -15.51 -4.67 2.51
CA ASN A 54 -14.72 -5.62 3.30
C ASN A 54 -13.41 -6.08 2.64
N GLU A 55 -12.93 -5.40 1.60
CA GLU A 55 -11.61 -5.67 1.02
C GLU A 55 -10.51 -5.12 1.93
N ILE A 56 -9.46 -5.89 2.17
CA ILE A 56 -8.30 -5.42 2.91
C ILE A 56 -7.30 -4.80 1.94
N LEU A 57 -6.96 -3.54 2.20
CA LEU A 57 -6.07 -2.71 1.40
C LEU A 57 -4.88 -2.28 2.24
N PHE A 58 -3.71 -2.14 1.63
CA PHE A 58 -2.58 -1.47 2.26
C PHE A 58 -2.56 -0.01 1.80
N ALA A 59 -2.72 0.94 2.72
CA ALA A 59 -3.00 2.33 2.37
C ALA A 59 -2.47 3.32 3.40
N ASN A 60 -2.19 4.55 2.94
CA ASN A 60 -1.85 5.70 3.79
C ASN A 60 -2.85 6.88 3.65
N CYS A 61 -3.95 6.67 2.93
CA CYS A 61 -5.00 7.66 2.63
C CYS A 61 -4.54 8.91 1.86
N ILE A 62 -3.35 8.88 1.25
CA ILE A 62 -2.80 9.96 0.42
C ILE A 62 -2.58 9.44 -1.00
N GLN A 63 -1.87 8.32 -1.14
CA GLN A 63 -1.64 7.64 -2.42
C GLN A 63 -2.74 6.59 -2.71
N PRO A 64 -2.89 6.18 -3.98
CA PRO A 64 -3.71 5.02 -4.33
C PRO A 64 -3.28 3.80 -3.51
N PRO A 65 -4.24 3.08 -2.88
CA PRO A 65 -3.92 1.93 -2.05
C PRO A 65 -3.28 0.81 -2.88
N ILE A 66 -2.54 -0.05 -2.21
CA ILE A 66 -2.04 -1.30 -2.76
C ILE A 66 -3.08 -2.38 -2.44
N THR A 67 -3.59 -3.03 -3.49
CA THR A 67 -4.57 -4.11 -3.37
C THR A 67 -3.86 -5.45 -3.22
N LYS A 68 -4.57 -6.46 -2.67
CA LYS A 68 -4.06 -7.83 -2.66
C LYS A 68 -3.72 -8.31 -4.08
N ARG A 69 -4.58 -8.00 -5.06
CA ARG A 69 -4.38 -8.38 -6.45
C ARG A 69 -3.09 -7.80 -7.02
N GLU A 70 -2.82 -6.52 -6.77
CA GLU A 70 -1.57 -5.88 -7.22
C GLU A 70 -0.35 -6.54 -6.58
N PHE A 71 -0.41 -6.80 -5.28
CA PHE A 71 0.64 -7.50 -4.56
C PHE A 71 0.91 -8.90 -5.13
N ASP A 72 -0.15 -9.69 -5.34
CA ASP A 72 -0.05 -11.05 -5.89
C ASP A 72 0.58 -11.05 -7.29
N LEU A 73 0.36 -10.02 -8.12
CA LEU A 73 1.00 -9.91 -9.43
C LEU A 73 2.52 -9.68 -9.33
N VAL A 74 2.97 -9.00 -8.28
CA VAL A 74 4.40 -8.73 -8.04
C VAL A 74 5.11 -9.93 -7.41
N VAL A 75 4.42 -10.67 -6.53
CA VAL A 75 4.99 -11.83 -5.83
C VAL A 75 4.84 -13.13 -6.62
N GLY A 76 3.74 -13.29 -7.37
CA GLY A 76 3.44 -14.46 -8.19
C GLY A 76 4.08 -14.48 -9.56
N GLY A 77 4.97 -13.53 -9.86
CA GLY A 77 5.79 -13.54 -11.08
C GLY A 77 6.88 -14.60 -11.01
N VAL A 78 6.51 -15.85 -11.32
CA VAL A 78 7.42 -16.98 -11.64
C VAL A 78 7.22 -17.38 -13.09
#